data_AF-A0A7K2N3S0-F1
#
_entry.id   AF-A0A7K2N3S0-F1
#
_cell.length_a   1.000
_cell.length_b   1.000
_cell.length_c   1.000
_cell.angle_alpha   90.00
_cell.angle_beta   90.00
_cell.angle_gamma   90.00
#
_symmetry.space_group_name_H-M   'P 1'
#
loop_
_entity.id
_entity.type
_entity.pdbx_description
1 polymer ?
#
loop_
_entity_poly.entity_id
_entity_poly.type
_entity_poly.pdbx_seq_one_letter_code
_entity_poly.pdbx_strand_id
1 'polypeptide(L)'
;SGPYALPGSPRPPTERSGDPDLTFFAALDPTQVRVEQGRMPVAGADGGTVEVAVPVAAAERVGVGTGDRLTLTDRLDGPAVRVVVSGLYRPVDTGSPYWRLDDLDGRGVKQGGFTTYGPLLAPPGVLSGGRVSAGASGWLVTADYASLTAGRAEALGDAAQSGMEWLREQKVLSGTTAATTDLPAILERLDRSLEVSRSTLLVIALQLVLLAGGTLLLVARLLSVERAGELRLLRARGASRARLAAGA
;
A
#
# COMPACT_ATOMS: atom_id res chain seq x y z
N SER A 1 13.00 15.94 -3.93
CA SER A 1 14.06 16.38 -4.87
C SER A 1 15.41 16.37 -4.17
N GLY A 2 16.45 15.79 -4.78
CA GLY A 2 17.76 15.64 -4.13
C GLY A 2 18.53 16.96 -3.97
N PRO A 3 19.41 17.10 -2.96
CA PRO A 3 20.17 18.34 -2.71
C PRO A 3 21.49 18.42 -3.48
N TYR A 4 21.95 17.33 -4.11
CA TYR A 4 23.25 17.28 -4.78
C TYR A 4 23.13 17.48 -6.29
N ALA A 5 24.02 18.29 -6.87
CA ALA A 5 24.16 18.41 -8.32
C ALA A 5 25.14 17.35 -8.86
N LEU A 6 24.78 16.69 -9.96
CA LEU A 6 25.69 15.82 -10.70
C LEU A 6 26.68 16.65 -11.52
N PRO A 7 27.96 16.25 -11.58
CA PRO A 7 28.95 16.93 -12.40
C PRO A 7 28.61 16.74 -13.89
N GLY A 8 28.35 17.86 -14.57
CA GLY A 8 28.29 18.00 -16.03
C GLY A 8 27.81 16.78 -16.82
N SER A 9 26.50 16.52 -16.85
CA SER A 9 25.91 15.56 -17.79
C SER A 9 26.28 15.95 -19.24
N PRO A 10 26.78 15.04 -20.09
CA PRO A 10 27.07 15.33 -21.49
C PRO A 10 25.76 15.49 -22.27
N ARG A 11 25.16 16.69 -22.21
CA ARG A 11 23.98 17.04 -23.01
C ARG A 11 24.37 17.74 -24.31
N PRO A 12 23.66 17.46 -25.42
CA PRO A 12 23.73 18.28 -26.62
C PRO A 12 23.43 19.75 -26.28
N PRO A 13 24.10 20.73 -26.92
CA PRO A 13 23.97 22.16 -26.61
C PRO A 13 22.54 22.72 -26.63
N THR A 14 21.62 22.06 -27.33
CA THR A 14 20.24 22.48 -27.53
C THR A 14 19.31 22.21 -26.34
N GLU A 15 19.72 21.38 -25.38
CA GLU A 15 18.93 21.00 -24.20
C GLU A 15 19.54 21.47 -22.86
N ARG A 16 20.54 22.36 -22.91
CA ARG A 16 21.03 23.05 -21.72
C ARG A 16 20.01 24.08 -21.24
N SER A 17 18.86 23.61 -20.75
CA SER A 17 18.13 24.35 -19.73
C SER A 17 19.08 24.47 -18.54
N GLY A 18 19.27 25.66 -17.99
CA GLY A 18 20.26 25.96 -16.95
C GLY A 18 20.04 25.25 -15.60
N ASP A 19 19.14 24.28 -15.53
CA ASP A 19 18.81 23.54 -14.32
C ASP A 19 19.72 22.32 -14.12
N PRO A 20 20.42 22.21 -12.97
CA PRO A 20 21.35 21.11 -12.74
C PRO A 20 20.62 19.80 -12.48
N ASP A 21 21.19 18.72 -13.00
CA ASP A 21 20.77 17.36 -12.67
C ASP A 21 21.02 17.06 -11.20
N LEU A 22 20.03 16.44 -10.58
CA LEU A 22 19.97 16.24 -9.15
C LEU A 22 20.22 14.81 -8.73
N THR A 23 20.76 14.64 -7.53
CA THR A 23 20.93 13.35 -6.87
C THR A 23 20.88 13.50 -5.36
N PHE A 24 20.80 12.36 -4.67
CA PHE A 24 20.81 12.27 -3.22
C PHE A 24 21.28 10.89 -2.78
N PHE A 25 21.71 10.80 -1.52
CA PHE A 25 22.15 9.57 -0.90
C PHE A 25 21.02 8.90 -0.13
N ALA A 26 20.98 7.57 -0.16
CA ALA A 26 20.09 6.78 0.69
C ALA A 26 20.78 5.51 1.18
N ALA A 27 20.39 5.04 2.37
CA ALA A 27 20.75 3.72 2.86
C ALA A 27 19.52 2.83 2.66
N LEU A 28 19.56 2.03 1.60
CA LEU A 28 18.49 1.11 1.26
C LEU A 28 18.67 -0.22 1.98
N ASP A 29 17.57 -0.94 2.17
CA ASP A 29 17.58 -2.31 2.66
C ASP A 29 18.30 -3.20 1.62
N PRO A 30 19.38 -3.89 1.98
CA PRO A 30 20.12 -4.76 1.07
C PRO A 30 19.28 -5.87 0.43
N THR A 31 18.17 -6.28 1.07
CA THR A 31 17.25 -7.30 0.53
C THR A 31 16.38 -6.79 -0.61
N GLN A 32 16.20 -5.47 -0.73
CA GLN A 32 15.35 -4.84 -1.75
C GLN A 32 16.13 -4.51 -3.03
N VAL A 33 17.45 -4.68 -3.02
CA VAL A 33 18.33 -4.34 -4.14
C VAL A 33 19.19 -5.52 -4.57
N ARG A 34 19.46 -5.61 -5.87
CA ARG A 34 20.39 -6.55 -6.46
C ARG A 34 21.50 -5.81 -7.17
N VAL A 35 22.74 -6.09 -6.80
CA VAL A 35 23.92 -5.55 -7.51
C VAL A 35 24.11 -6.34 -8.80
N GLU A 36 24.11 -5.64 -9.93
CA GLU A 36 24.35 -6.25 -11.25
C GLU A 36 25.82 -6.16 -11.66
N GLN A 37 26.52 -5.11 -11.22
CA GLN A 37 27.95 -4.92 -11.48
C GLN A 37 28.66 -4.39 -10.24
N GLY A 38 29.90 -4.84 -10.02
CA GLY A 38 30.71 -4.41 -8.89
C GLY A 38 30.26 -5.04 -7.57
N ARG A 39 30.20 -4.24 -6.50
CA ARG A 39 29.84 -4.69 -5.15
C ARG A 39 28.93 -3.69 -4.43
N MET A 40 28.32 -4.13 -3.34
CA MET A 40 27.69 -3.21 -2.39
C MET A 40 28.74 -2.28 -1.76
N PRO A 41 28.41 -1.00 -1.55
CA PRO A 41 29.32 -0.05 -0.94
C PRO A 41 29.59 -0.44 0.50
N VAL A 42 30.85 -0.39 0.89
CA VAL A 42 31.25 -0.62 2.28
C VAL A 42 31.54 0.71 2.98
N ALA A 43 31.38 0.73 4.30
CA ALA A 43 31.84 1.88 5.08
C ALA A 43 33.35 2.02 4.87
N GLY A 44 33.76 3.06 4.13
CA GLY A 44 35.17 3.29 3.82
C GLY A 44 35.97 3.54 5.08
N ALA A 45 37.11 2.85 5.18
CA ALA A 45 38.18 3.16 6.11
C ALA A 45 38.88 4.45 5.63
N ASP A 46 38.87 5.48 6.49
CA ASP A 46 39.70 6.69 6.49
C ASP A 46 40.25 7.19 5.13
N GLY A 47 39.69 8.29 4.63
CA GLY A 47 40.19 8.93 3.39
C GLY A 47 39.25 9.94 2.71
N GLY A 48 38.08 10.21 3.28
CA GLY A 48 37.17 11.27 2.81
C GLY A 48 36.47 11.02 1.46
N THR A 49 36.56 9.81 0.91
CA THR A 49 35.80 9.37 -0.27
C THR A 49 34.73 8.37 0.14
N VAL A 50 33.50 8.54 -0.35
CA VAL A 50 32.35 7.71 -0.03
C VAL A 50 32.13 6.69 -1.13
N GLU A 51 32.07 5.40 -0.79
CA GLU A 51 31.62 4.38 -1.74
C GLU A 51 30.10 4.48 -1.93
N VAL A 52 29.66 4.49 -3.18
CA VAL A 52 28.24 4.46 -3.54
C VAL A 52 27.94 3.37 -4.55
N ALA A 53 26.72 2.86 -4.55
CA ALA A 53 26.18 2.13 -5.69
C ALA A 53 25.09 2.96 -6.38
N VAL A 54 25.04 2.89 -7.71
CA VAL A 54 24.16 3.73 -8.55
C VAL A 54 23.08 2.84 -9.20
N PRO A 55 21.82 3.28 -9.30
CA PRO A 55 20.82 2.55 -10.06
C PRO A 55 21.27 2.42 -11.52
N VAL A 56 21.16 1.24 -12.13
CA VAL A 56 21.59 1.04 -13.52
C VAL A 56 20.91 2.03 -14.49
N ALA A 57 19.62 2.31 -14.28
CA ALA A 57 18.88 3.28 -15.08
C ALA A 57 19.45 4.71 -15.00
N ALA A 58 19.99 5.10 -13.84
CA ALA A 58 20.67 6.38 -13.67
C ALA A 58 22.06 6.35 -14.31
N ALA A 59 22.80 5.26 -14.10
CA ALA A 59 24.14 5.05 -14.63
C ALA A 59 24.18 5.14 -16.16
N GLU A 60 23.23 4.51 -16.85
CA GLU A 60 23.10 4.54 -18.31
C GLU A 60 22.83 5.95 -18.86
N ARG A 61 22.05 6.77 -18.14
CA ARG A 61 21.71 8.14 -18.57
C ARG A 61 22.81 9.15 -18.30
N VAL A 62 23.50 9.00 -17.17
CA VAL A 62 24.58 9.92 -16.75
C VAL A 62 25.92 9.50 -17.37
N GLY A 63 26.05 8.24 -17.79
CA GLY A 63 27.28 7.69 -18.38
C GLY A 63 28.34 7.35 -17.34
N VAL A 64 27.92 6.83 -16.18
CA VAL A 64 28.83 6.47 -15.07
C VAL A 64 28.88 4.96 -14.87
N GLY A 65 30.06 4.43 -14.56
CA GLY A 65 30.31 3.01 -14.33
C GLY A 65 31.04 2.74 -13.02
N THR A 66 31.25 1.45 -12.72
CA THR A 66 32.01 1.04 -11.53
C THR A 66 33.47 1.50 -11.62
N GLY A 67 33.98 2.10 -10.54
CA GLY A 67 35.32 2.67 -10.44
C GLY A 67 35.37 4.18 -10.66
N ASP A 68 34.31 4.77 -11.22
CA ASP A 68 34.26 6.21 -11.50
C ASP A 68 34.27 7.02 -10.21
N ARG A 69 34.96 8.17 -10.25
CA ARG A 69 35.02 9.13 -9.14
C ARG A 69 34.32 10.41 -9.53
N LEU A 70 33.39 10.84 -8.69
CA LEU A 70 32.58 12.04 -8.92
C LEU A 70 32.66 12.94 -7.70
N THR A 71 32.62 14.25 -7.92
CA THR A 71 32.47 15.24 -6.85
C THR A 71 31.06 15.79 -6.95
N LEU A 72 30.26 15.54 -5.92
CA LEU A 72 28.89 16.03 -5.82
C LEU A 72 28.89 17.32 -5.01
N THR A 73 28.30 18.37 -5.57
CA THR A 73 28.18 19.67 -4.92
C THR A 73 26.77 19.82 -4.36
N ASP A 74 26.66 20.17 -3.09
CA ASP A 74 25.37 20.46 -2.47
C ASP A 74 24.90 21.86 -2.89
N ARG A 75 23.62 22.00 -3.28
CA ARG A 75 23.04 23.29 -3.70
C ARG A 75 22.36 24.07 -2.58
N LEU A 76 22.31 23.51 -1.38
CA LEU A 76 21.68 24.03 -0.17
C LEU A 76 22.75 24.37 0.89
N ASP A 77 23.94 24.76 0.45
CA ASP A 77 25.11 25.10 1.28
C ASP A 77 25.66 23.94 2.16
N GLY A 78 25.36 22.69 1.78
CA GLY A 78 25.93 21.50 2.41
C GLY A 78 27.36 21.15 1.96
N PRO A 79 27.98 20.10 2.55
CA PRO A 79 29.33 19.70 2.21
C PRO A 79 29.42 19.11 0.80
N ALA A 80 30.48 19.45 0.06
CA ALA A 80 30.81 18.75 -1.18
C ALA A 80 31.33 17.33 -0.86
N VAL A 81 30.86 16.33 -1.62
CA VAL A 81 31.11 14.92 -1.33
C VAL A 81 31.83 14.28 -2.50
N ARG A 82 33.00 13.71 -2.24
CA ARG A 82 33.71 12.87 -3.22
C ARG A 82 33.18 11.45 -3.09
N VAL A 83 32.67 10.91 -4.20
CA VAL A 83 32.13 9.56 -4.26
C VAL A 83 32.93 8.70 -5.23
N VAL A 84 32.97 7.40 -4.96
CA VAL A 84 33.44 6.38 -5.90
C VAL A 84 32.34 5.37 -6.14
N VAL A 85 32.06 5.06 -7.41
CA VAL A 85 31.03 4.10 -7.79
C VAL A 85 31.58 2.69 -7.55
N SER A 86 31.15 2.05 -6.48
CA SER A 86 31.54 0.68 -6.10
C SER A 86 30.73 -0.40 -6.84
N GLY A 87 29.52 -0.06 -7.29
CA GLY A 87 28.62 -0.99 -7.95
C GLY A 87 27.44 -0.32 -8.64
N LEU A 88 26.77 -1.08 -9.49
CA LEU A 88 25.50 -0.70 -10.10
C LEU A 88 24.42 -1.67 -9.62
N TYR A 89 23.26 -1.14 -9.24
CA TYR A 89 22.17 -1.94 -8.68
C TYR A 89 20.85 -1.75 -9.42
N ARG A 90 19.95 -2.71 -9.26
CA ARG A 90 18.52 -2.59 -9.58
C ARG A 90 17.68 -2.99 -8.37
N PRO A 91 16.47 -2.43 -8.23
CA PRO A 91 15.46 -3.02 -7.37
C PRO A 91 15.24 -4.50 -7.67
N VAL A 92 15.02 -5.31 -6.63
CA VAL A 92 14.57 -6.70 -6.80
C VAL A 92 13.18 -6.73 -7.42
N ASP A 93 12.27 -5.90 -6.92
CA ASP A 93 10.93 -5.71 -7.44
C ASP A 93 10.51 -4.24 -7.29
N THR A 94 10.30 -3.54 -8.39
CA THR A 94 9.80 -2.15 -8.41
C THR A 94 8.34 -2.03 -7.99
N GLY A 95 7.56 -3.12 -8.03
CA GLY A 95 6.19 -3.17 -7.54
C GLY A 95 6.07 -3.30 -6.03
N SER A 96 7.19 -3.54 -5.33
CA SER A 96 7.22 -3.67 -3.88
C SER A 96 6.73 -2.38 -3.19
N PRO A 97 5.83 -2.47 -2.20
CA PRO A 97 5.45 -1.37 -1.33
C PRO A 97 6.63 -0.58 -0.77
N TYR A 98 7.78 -1.22 -0.58
CA TYR A 98 9.02 -0.63 -0.07
C TYR A 98 9.43 0.63 -0.84
N TRP A 99 9.29 0.62 -2.17
CA TRP A 99 9.73 1.73 -3.02
C TRP A 99 8.89 3.00 -2.89
N ARG A 100 7.76 2.96 -2.17
CA ARG A 100 7.03 4.17 -1.78
C ARG A 100 7.82 5.05 -0.81
N LEU A 101 8.87 4.51 -0.16
CA LEU A 101 9.80 5.28 0.67
C LEU A 101 10.80 6.09 -0.17
N ASP A 102 10.96 5.76 -1.46
CA ASP A 102 11.85 6.47 -2.37
C ASP A 102 11.05 7.45 -3.22
N ASP A 103 11.49 8.71 -3.27
CA ASP A 103 10.92 9.77 -4.11
C ASP A 103 10.85 9.38 -5.60
N LEU A 104 11.70 8.44 -6.04
CA LEU A 104 11.82 7.96 -7.42
C LEU A 104 11.08 6.63 -7.67
N ASP A 105 10.33 6.12 -6.70
CA ASP A 105 9.60 4.85 -6.79
C ASP A 105 10.49 3.67 -7.26
N GLY A 106 11.78 3.68 -6.89
CA GLY A 106 12.76 2.67 -7.29
C GLY A 106 13.17 2.72 -8.76
N ARG A 107 12.70 3.69 -9.55
CA ARG A 107 12.95 3.74 -10.99
C ARG A 107 14.34 4.24 -11.37
N GLY A 108 15.10 4.79 -10.43
CA GLY A 108 16.43 5.32 -10.69
C GLY A 108 16.45 6.73 -11.28
N VAL A 109 15.40 7.13 -12.01
CA VAL A 109 15.28 8.47 -12.64
C VAL A 109 13.87 9.01 -12.56
N LYS A 110 13.70 10.27 -12.18
CA LYS A 110 12.43 11.00 -12.20
C LYS A 110 12.61 12.35 -12.88
N GLN A 111 11.77 12.63 -13.88
CA GLN A 111 11.71 13.91 -14.56
C GLN A 111 10.54 14.72 -13.98
N GLY A 112 10.78 16.01 -13.73
CA GLY A 112 9.82 16.96 -13.16
C GLY A 112 10.35 18.37 -13.33
N GLY A 113 10.20 19.24 -12.31
CA GLY A 113 10.86 20.57 -12.31
C GLY A 113 12.39 20.50 -12.37
N PHE A 114 12.98 19.37 -11.95
CA PHE A 114 14.38 19.01 -12.15
C PHE A 114 14.46 17.52 -12.51
N THR A 115 15.48 17.12 -13.26
CA THR A 115 15.76 15.69 -13.45
C THR A 115 16.56 15.18 -12.26
N THR A 116 15.99 14.24 -11.52
CA THR A 116 16.66 13.60 -10.38
C THR A 116 17.06 12.18 -10.74
N TYR A 117 18.29 11.81 -10.40
CA TYR A 117 18.92 10.51 -10.59
C TYR A 117 19.31 9.93 -9.23
N GLY A 118 19.02 8.66 -8.99
CA GLY A 118 19.37 7.98 -7.75
C GLY A 118 18.24 7.08 -7.22
N PRO A 119 18.22 6.80 -5.91
CA PRO A 119 19.18 7.24 -4.91
C PRO A 119 20.57 6.62 -5.09
N LEU A 120 21.62 7.36 -4.70
CA LEU A 120 22.96 6.80 -4.53
C LEU A 120 22.97 5.98 -3.25
N LEU A 121 23.03 4.66 -3.39
CA LEU A 121 23.06 3.76 -2.25
C LEU A 121 24.39 3.94 -1.54
N ALA A 122 24.36 4.28 -0.25
CA ALA A 122 25.53 4.48 0.58
C ALA A 122 25.39 3.74 1.93
N PRO A 123 26.51 3.43 2.61
CA PRO A 123 26.47 2.82 3.93
C PRO A 123 25.75 3.72 4.95
N PRO A 124 24.95 3.17 5.88
CA PRO A 124 24.18 3.96 6.86
C PRO A 124 25.03 4.97 7.66
N GLY A 125 26.27 4.58 8.02
CA GLY A 125 27.20 5.43 8.77
C GLY A 125 27.68 6.69 8.01
N VAL A 126 27.45 6.78 6.70
CA VAL A 126 27.71 7.99 5.92
C VAL A 126 26.62 9.04 6.17
N LEU A 127 25.36 8.61 6.23
CA LEU A 127 24.18 9.46 6.45
C LEU A 127 24.11 9.98 7.88
N SER A 128 24.45 9.15 8.87
CA SER A 128 24.45 9.56 10.28
C SER A 128 25.69 10.36 10.69
N GLY A 129 26.76 10.33 9.89
CA GLY A 129 28.06 10.89 10.25
C GLY A 129 28.29 12.35 9.82
N GLY A 130 27.27 13.05 9.30
CA GLY A 130 27.39 14.43 8.82
C GLY A 130 28.27 14.60 7.56
N ARG A 131 28.66 13.50 6.92
CA ARG A 131 29.49 13.51 5.68
C ARG A 131 28.69 13.83 4.42
N VAL A 132 27.37 13.72 4.51
CA VAL A 132 26.40 14.06 3.46
C VAL A 132 25.28 14.87 4.10
N SER A 133 24.55 15.63 3.29
CA SER A 133 23.40 16.41 3.73
C SER A 133 22.31 15.51 4.27
N ALA A 134 21.71 15.94 5.39
CA ALA A 134 20.66 15.19 6.05
C ALA A 134 19.45 15.05 5.11
N GLY A 135 19.01 13.80 4.90
CA GLY A 135 17.83 13.46 4.11
C GLY A 135 16.67 13.01 4.99
N ALA A 136 15.51 12.82 4.37
CA ALA A 136 14.39 12.18 5.04
C ALA A 136 14.75 10.72 5.41
N SER A 137 14.25 10.26 6.54
CA SER A 137 14.26 8.85 6.92
C SER A 137 12.82 8.36 6.97
N GLY A 138 12.60 7.11 6.55
CA GLY A 138 11.28 6.53 6.46
C GLY A 138 11.34 5.04 6.76
N TRP A 139 10.27 4.54 7.36
CA TRP A 139 10.07 3.13 7.63
C TRP A 139 8.72 2.72 7.06
N LEU A 140 8.68 1.53 6.49
CA LEU A 140 7.45 0.91 6.02
C LEU A 140 7.20 -0.33 6.86
N VAL A 141 6.01 -0.40 7.45
CA VAL A 141 5.53 -1.62 8.11
C VAL A 141 4.40 -2.17 7.25
N THR A 142 4.52 -3.43 6.88
CA THR A 142 3.44 -4.17 6.23
C THR A 142 2.91 -5.20 7.23
N ALA A 143 1.59 -5.35 7.26
CA ALA A 143 0.93 -6.37 8.06
C ALA A 143 0.23 -7.35 7.14
N ASP A 144 0.20 -8.62 7.56
CA ASP A 144 -0.56 -9.65 6.89
C ASP A 144 -1.99 -9.65 7.41
N TYR A 145 -2.95 -9.46 6.50
CA TYR A 145 -4.38 -9.45 6.81
C TYR A 145 -5.11 -10.70 6.31
N ALA A 146 -4.40 -11.75 5.88
CA ALA A 146 -5.00 -12.96 5.30
C ALA A 146 -5.98 -13.67 6.24
N SER A 147 -5.81 -13.53 7.56
CA SER A 147 -6.71 -14.10 8.57
C SER A 147 -7.75 -13.12 9.12
N LEU A 148 -7.92 -11.94 8.50
CA LEU A 148 -8.87 -10.94 8.98
C LEU A 148 -10.32 -11.38 8.71
N THR A 149 -11.12 -11.42 9.77
CA THR A 149 -12.55 -11.74 9.70
C THR A 149 -13.40 -10.48 9.83
N ALA A 150 -14.59 -10.46 9.23
CA ALA A 150 -15.52 -9.32 9.33
C ALA A 150 -15.78 -8.88 10.78
N GLY A 151 -15.96 -9.81 11.72
CA GLY A 151 -16.17 -9.49 13.14
C GLY A 151 -14.95 -8.92 13.88
N ARG A 152 -13.79 -8.80 13.22
CA ARG A 152 -12.57 -8.18 13.78
C ARG A 152 -12.12 -6.93 13.01
N ALA A 153 -12.88 -6.53 11.97
CA ALA A 153 -12.54 -5.38 11.14
C ALA A 153 -12.66 -4.07 11.92
N GLU A 154 -13.71 -3.92 12.74
CA GLU A 154 -13.93 -2.75 13.61
C GLU A 154 -12.79 -2.60 14.64
N ALA A 155 -12.51 -3.67 15.39
CA ALA A 155 -11.41 -3.70 16.36
C ALA A 155 -10.03 -3.40 15.75
N LEU A 156 -9.80 -3.82 14.49
CA LEU A 156 -8.58 -3.48 13.75
C LEU A 156 -8.54 -1.99 13.39
N GLY A 157 -9.68 -1.40 12.99
CA GLY A 157 -9.81 0.03 12.72
C GLY A 157 -9.48 0.88 13.94
N ASP A 158 -10.08 0.54 15.08
CA ASP A 158 -9.81 1.20 16.36
C ASP A 158 -8.34 1.08 16.76
N ALA A 159 -7.77 -0.13 16.69
CA ALA A 159 -6.37 -0.36 17.01
C ALA A 159 -5.43 0.43 16.09
N ALA A 160 -5.74 0.52 14.79
CA ALA A 160 -4.97 1.31 13.84
C ALA A 160 -5.04 2.80 14.16
N GLN A 161 -6.22 3.32 14.50
CA GLN A 161 -6.38 4.71 14.89
C GLN A 161 -5.61 5.03 16.18
N SER A 162 -5.82 4.24 17.25
CA SER A 162 -5.12 4.44 18.53
C SER A 162 -3.61 4.29 18.39
N GLY A 163 -3.14 3.34 17.57
CA GLY A 163 -1.71 3.18 17.29
C GLY A 163 -1.10 4.40 16.60
N MET A 164 -1.84 5.02 15.68
CA MET A 164 -1.41 6.24 14.99
C MET A 164 -1.42 7.47 15.90
N GLU A 165 -2.39 7.57 16.81
CA GLU A 165 -2.43 8.60 17.86
C GLU A 165 -1.21 8.46 18.78
N TRP A 166 -0.95 7.24 19.25
CA TRP A 166 0.22 6.94 20.08
C TRP A 166 1.55 7.26 19.38
N LEU A 167 1.68 6.94 18.09
CA LEU A 167 2.86 7.28 17.28
C LEU A 167 3.07 8.79 17.18
N ARG A 168 1.99 9.57 17.01
CA ARG A 168 2.05 11.04 16.93
C ARG A 168 2.46 11.68 18.25
N GLU A 169 2.15 11.06 19.38
CA GLU A 169 2.54 11.54 20.71
C GLU A 169 4.03 11.31 21.04
N GLN A 170 4.72 10.42 20.30
CA GLN A 170 6.13 10.15 20.55
C GLN A 170 7.02 11.32 20.13
N LYS A 171 7.64 11.97 21.11
CA LYS A 171 8.58 13.09 20.89
C LYS A 171 9.82 12.74 20.06
N VAL A 172 10.19 11.47 20.03
CA VAL A 172 11.31 10.98 19.20
C VAL A 172 10.94 11.00 17.72
N LEU A 173 9.64 10.92 17.42
CA LEU A 173 9.09 11.00 16.07
C LEU A 173 8.58 12.41 15.74
N SER A 174 8.48 13.32 16.71
CA SER A 174 7.96 14.68 16.48
C SER A 174 8.96 15.53 15.69
N GLY A 175 8.69 15.64 14.38
CA GLY A 175 9.30 16.51 13.37
C GLY A 175 8.32 16.61 12.19
N THR A 176 8.76 16.93 10.97
CA THR A 176 7.95 16.78 9.73
C THR A 176 7.59 15.31 9.41
N THR A 177 7.92 14.40 10.33
CA THR A 177 7.59 12.98 10.36
C THR A 177 6.08 12.79 10.47
N ALA A 178 5.40 12.67 9.34
CA ALA A 178 4.02 12.21 9.31
C ALA A 178 4.02 10.69 9.26
N ALA A 179 3.63 10.03 10.35
CA ALA A 179 3.12 8.67 10.27
C ALA A 179 1.82 8.74 9.46
N THR A 180 1.73 8.02 8.34
CA THR A 180 0.53 7.95 7.51
C THR A 180 0.05 6.50 7.38
N THR A 181 -1.25 6.29 7.42
CA THR A 181 -1.89 5.00 7.15
C THR A 181 -3.22 5.21 6.44
N ASP A 182 -3.45 4.47 5.35
CA ASP A 182 -4.71 4.51 4.61
C ASP A 182 -5.74 3.48 5.15
N LEU A 183 -5.32 2.65 6.11
CA LEU A 183 -6.10 1.52 6.62
C LEU A 183 -7.46 1.93 7.21
N PRO A 184 -7.59 3.00 8.03
CA PRO A 184 -8.88 3.39 8.60
C PRO A 184 -9.92 3.78 7.53
N ALA A 185 -9.49 4.52 6.50
CA ALA A 185 -10.37 4.96 5.42
C ALA A 185 -10.85 3.79 4.53
N ILE A 186 -10.01 2.77 4.37
CA ILE A 186 -10.37 1.55 3.65
C ILE A 186 -11.35 0.69 4.47
N LEU A 187 -11.13 0.57 5.79
CA LEU A 187 -12.02 -0.18 6.67
C LEU A 187 -13.41 0.46 6.79
N GLU A 188 -13.50 1.79 6.88
CA GLU A 188 -14.78 2.50 6.88
C GLU A 188 -15.58 2.26 5.60
N ARG A 189 -14.89 2.19 4.45
CA ARG A 189 -15.51 1.91 3.15
C ARG A 189 -16.01 0.46 3.06
N LEU A 190 -15.28 -0.48 3.65
CA LEU A 190 -15.67 -1.90 3.70
C LEU A 190 -16.88 -2.11 4.61
N ASP A 191 -16.91 -1.49 5.78
CA ASP A 191 -18.03 -1.60 6.73
C ASP A 191 -19.34 -1.11 6.10
N ARG A 192 -19.28 0.06 5.44
CA ARG A 192 -20.40 0.63 4.69
C ARG A 192 -20.89 -0.30 3.56
N SER A 193 -20.00 -1.07 2.94
CA SER A 193 -20.37 -2.03 1.88
C SER A 193 -21.03 -3.31 2.42
N LEU A 194 -20.64 -3.75 3.62
CA LEU A 194 -21.21 -4.91 4.29
C LEU A 194 -22.60 -4.59 4.86
N GLU A 195 -22.82 -3.39 5.39
CA GLU A 195 -24.15 -2.94 5.82
C GLU A 195 -25.14 -2.91 4.65
N VAL A 196 -24.72 -2.34 3.51
CA VAL A 196 -25.55 -2.30 2.29
C VAL A 196 -25.86 -3.70 1.78
N SER A 197 -24.86 -4.60 1.73
CA SER A 197 -25.06 -5.99 1.31
C SER A 197 -25.99 -6.76 2.25
N ARG A 198 -25.88 -6.54 3.57
CA ARG A 198 -26.76 -7.14 4.58
C ARG A 198 -28.21 -6.68 4.40
N SER A 199 -28.42 -5.40 4.07
CA SER A 199 -29.75 -4.85 3.77
C SER A 199 -30.36 -5.49 2.52
N THR A 200 -29.59 -5.61 1.42
CA THR A 200 -30.08 -6.24 0.19
C THR A 200 -30.44 -7.72 0.40
N LEU A 201 -29.61 -8.47 1.12
CA LEU A 201 -29.89 -9.88 1.42
C LEU A 201 -31.10 -10.07 2.33
N LEU A 202 -31.31 -9.18 3.31
CA LEU A 202 -32.51 -9.22 4.16
C LEU A 202 -33.79 -8.94 3.37
N VAL A 203 -33.75 -7.99 2.43
CA VAL A 203 -34.88 -7.70 1.54
C VAL A 203 -35.18 -8.92 0.66
N ILE A 204 -34.17 -9.53 0.04
CA ILE A 204 -34.35 -10.74 -0.78
C ILE A 204 -34.88 -11.90 0.07
N ALA A 205 -34.32 -12.13 1.27
CA ALA A 205 -34.77 -13.17 2.18
C ALA A 205 -36.23 -12.95 2.60
N LEU A 206 -36.62 -11.71 2.92
CA LEU A 206 -38.00 -11.35 3.26
C LEU A 206 -38.95 -11.61 2.09
N GLN A 207 -38.56 -11.25 0.86
CA GLN A 207 -39.35 -11.55 -0.34
C GLN A 207 -39.55 -13.06 -0.54
N LEU A 208 -38.52 -13.87 -0.33
CA LEU A 208 -38.61 -15.33 -0.41
C LEU A 208 -39.53 -15.90 0.67
N VAL A 209 -39.46 -15.38 1.91
CA VAL A 209 -40.35 -15.79 3.00
C VAL A 209 -41.81 -15.42 2.69
N LEU A 210 -42.05 -14.22 2.16
CA LEU A 210 -43.40 -13.80 1.74
C LEU A 210 -43.93 -14.68 0.61
N LEU A 211 -43.10 -15.03 -0.37
CA LEU A 211 -43.47 -15.91 -1.48
C LEU A 211 -43.79 -17.33 -0.98
N ALA A 212 -42.96 -17.88 -0.10
CA ALA A 212 -43.19 -19.17 0.53
C ALA A 212 -44.46 -19.18 1.40
N GLY A 213 -44.70 -18.11 2.16
CA GLY A 213 -45.92 -17.94 2.94
C GLY A 213 -47.18 -17.87 2.08
N GLY A 214 -47.14 -17.09 0.98
CA GLY A 214 -48.27 -16.97 0.05
C GLY A 214 -48.59 -18.29 -0.66
N THR A 215 -47.58 -19.04 -1.08
CA THR A 215 -47.77 -20.36 -1.70
C THR A 215 -48.35 -21.37 -0.72
N LEU A 216 -47.89 -21.41 0.53
CA LEU A 216 -48.46 -22.26 1.58
C LEU A 216 -49.93 -21.93 1.87
N LEU A 217 -50.28 -20.65 1.94
CA LEU A 217 -51.68 -20.22 2.12
C LEU A 217 -52.56 -20.65 0.95
N LEU A 218 -52.06 -20.56 -0.29
CA LEU A 218 -52.79 -21.01 -1.47
C LEU A 218 -53.02 -22.52 -1.44
N VAL A 219 -51.99 -23.30 -1.11
CA VAL A 219 -52.08 -24.76 -0.98
C VAL A 219 -53.05 -25.15 0.13
N ALA A 220 -52.99 -24.49 1.30
CA ALA A 220 -53.92 -24.71 2.39
C ALA A 220 -55.37 -24.40 1.98
N ARG A 221 -55.59 -23.33 1.21
CA ARG A 221 -56.90 -22.98 0.67
C ARG A 221 -57.41 -24.03 -0.33
N LEU A 222 -56.56 -24.50 -1.24
CA LEU A 222 -56.91 -25.55 -2.20
C LEU A 222 -57.32 -26.85 -1.49
N LEU A 223 -56.52 -27.30 -0.51
CA LEU A 223 -56.82 -28.47 0.32
C LEU A 223 -58.13 -28.28 1.11
N SER A 224 -58.39 -27.06 1.60
CA SER A 224 -59.63 -26.75 2.32
C SER A 224 -60.86 -26.79 1.40
N VAL A 225 -60.75 -26.32 0.16
CA VAL A 225 -61.83 -26.36 -0.84
C VAL A 225 -62.09 -27.79 -1.31
N GLU A 226 -61.04 -28.58 -1.50
CA GLU A 226 -61.14 -30.00 -1.87
C GLU A 226 -61.84 -30.80 -0.76
N ARG A 227 -61.40 -30.63 0.50
CA ARG A 227 -62.06 -31.22 1.67
C ARG A 227 -63.50 -30.73 1.86
N ALA A 228 -63.81 -29.48 1.52
CA ALA A 228 -65.18 -28.97 1.57
C ALA A 228 -66.10 -29.64 0.53
N GLY A 229 -65.55 -30.09 -0.60
CA GLY A 229 -66.26 -30.94 -1.58
C GLY A 229 -66.59 -32.32 -1.01
N GLU A 230 -65.63 -32.97 -0.37
CA GLU A 230 -65.80 -34.28 0.28
C GLU A 230 -66.79 -34.24 1.45
N LEU A 231 -66.73 -33.16 2.25
CA LEU A 231 -67.63 -32.96 3.40
C LEU A 231 -69.09 -32.73 2.99
N ARG A 232 -69.36 -32.18 1.79
CA ARG A 232 -70.74 -32.06 1.26
C ARG A 232 -71.32 -33.40 0.88
N LEU A 233 -70.51 -34.32 0.34
CA LEU A 233 -70.90 -35.70 0.02
C LEU A 233 -71.20 -36.51 1.29
N LEU A 234 -70.43 -36.31 2.36
CA LEU A 234 -70.67 -36.95 3.66
C LEU A 234 -71.90 -36.37 4.39
N ARG A 235 -72.21 -35.08 4.21
CA ARG A 235 -73.46 -34.48 4.72
C ARG A 235 -74.70 -34.96 3.99
N ALA A 236 -74.63 -35.18 2.67
CA ALA A 236 -75.73 -35.76 1.90
C ALA A 236 -76.08 -37.20 2.35
N ARG A 237 -75.16 -37.88 3.06
CA ARG A 237 -75.34 -39.21 3.66
C ARG A 237 -75.64 -39.19 5.17
N GLY A 238 -75.91 -38.02 5.77
CA GLY A 238 -76.48 -37.92 7.12
C GLY A 238 -75.48 -37.74 8.28
N ALA A 239 -74.24 -37.34 8.05
CA ALA A 239 -73.28 -37.08 9.14
C ALA A 239 -73.60 -35.78 9.92
N SER A 240 -73.86 -35.89 11.23
CA SER A 240 -74.18 -34.75 12.10
C SER A 240 -72.95 -33.90 12.45
N ARG A 241 -73.18 -32.58 12.62
CA ARG A 241 -72.16 -31.52 12.78
C ARG A 241 -71.13 -31.77 13.91
N ALA A 242 -71.43 -32.63 14.87
CA ALA A 242 -70.60 -32.86 16.05
C ALA A 242 -69.34 -33.71 15.79
N ARG A 243 -69.33 -34.61 14.79
CA ARG A 243 -68.13 -35.46 14.51
C ARG A 243 -67.07 -34.76 13.66
N LEU A 244 -67.40 -33.65 13.01
CA LEU A 244 -66.48 -32.94 12.11
C LEU A 244 -65.58 -31.93 12.83
N ALA A 245 -65.95 -31.51 14.05
CA ALA A 245 -65.10 -30.64 14.87
C ALA A 245 -64.08 -31.43 15.72
N ALA A 246 -64.24 -32.75 15.84
CA ALA A 246 -63.42 -33.60 16.71
C ALA A 246 -62.25 -34.30 15.98
N GLY A 247 -62.10 -34.11 14.67
CA GLY A 247 -61.07 -34.74 13.85
C GLY A 247 -60.22 -33.77 13.01
N ALA A 248 -60.27 -32.47 13.33
CA ALA A 248 -59.39 -31.44 12.77
C ALA A 248 -58.29 -31.12 13.77
#